data_AF-A0AB37D6R2-F1
#
_entry.id   AF-A0AB37D6R2-F1
#
_cell.length_a   1.000
_cell.length_b   1.000
_cell.length_c   1.000
_cell.angle_alpha   90.00
_cell.angle_beta   90.00
_cell.angle_gamma   90.00
#
_symmetry.space_group_name_H-M   'P 1'
#
loop_
_entity.id
_entity.type
_entity.pdbx_description
1 polymer ?
#
loop_
_entity_poly.entity_id
_entity_poly.type
_entity_poly.pdbx_seq_one_letter_code
_entity_poly.pdbx_strand_id
1 'polypeptide(L)'
;MLPVFADDDLPGRNVAGSNWVIGINKTKSKDETQAAVEFLNFLYTSEKGKAIVSDEFQLVPPTKDVDIDDISAPVSRQLYQEVLDDKAAPMTYKQEPYGFLRASLAPNFQKYLAGQLSWEELTKRTSADFKQMRQVQTVD
;
A
#
# COMPACT_ATOMS: atom_id res chain seq x y z
N MET A 1 0.25 -5.27 -12.12
CA MET A 1 -0.09 -5.45 -10.70
C MET A 1 -0.29 -6.94 -10.46
N LEU A 2 0.30 -7.50 -9.41
CA LEU A 2 -0.02 -8.88 -9.01
C LEU A 2 -1.39 -8.85 -8.33
N PRO A 3 -2.38 -9.62 -8.79
CA PRO A 3 -3.64 -9.76 -8.07
C PRO A 3 -3.36 -10.49 -6.74
N VAL A 4 -3.71 -9.84 -5.63
CA VAL A 4 -3.67 -10.47 -4.31
C VAL A 4 -4.98 -11.23 -4.18
N PHE A 5 -4.98 -12.50 -4.60
CA PHE A 5 -6.09 -13.39 -4.32
C PHE A 5 -5.94 -13.88 -2.87
N ALA A 6 -6.84 -13.43 -2.00
CA ALA A 6 -7.02 -14.05 -0.69
C ALA A 6 -7.83 -15.33 -0.86
N ASP A 7 -7.62 -16.30 0.03
CA ASP A 7 -8.34 -17.58 0.09
C ASP A 7 -9.76 -17.36 0.67
N ASP A 8 -10.47 -16.36 0.15
CA ASP A 8 -11.88 -16.10 0.44
C ASP A 8 -12.71 -16.18 -0.85
N ASP A 9 -13.95 -16.66 -0.76
CA ASP A 9 -14.92 -16.72 -1.88
C ASP A 9 -15.39 -15.31 -2.31
N LEU A 10 -14.68 -14.25 -1.90
CA LEU A 10 -15.04 -12.90 -2.21
C LEU A 10 -14.56 -12.56 -3.63
N PRO A 11 -15.35 -11.79 -4.40
CA PRO A 11 -14.90 -11.30 -5.70
C PRO A 11 -13.63 -10.46 -5.52
N GLY A 12 -12.80 -10.41 -6.57
CA GLY A 12 -11.58 -9.61 -6.56
C GLY A 12 -11.86 -8.17 -6.11
N ARG A 13 -11.18 -7.74 -5.05
CA ARG A 13 -11.29 -6.40 -4.48
C ARG A 13 -10.09 -5.55 -4.91
N ASN A 14 -10.31 -4.27 -5.19
CA ASN A 14 -9.18 -3.35 -5.34
C ASN A 14 -8.48 -3.21 -4.00
N VAL A 15 -7.15 -3.16 -4.03
CA VAL A 15 -6.37 -2.98 -2.81
C VAL A 15 -6.16 -1.49 -2.58
N ALA A 16 -6.62 -0.99 -1.44
CA ALA A 16 -6.55 0.42 -1.08
C ALA A 16 -6.24 0.60 0.40
N GLY A 17 -5.61 1.73 0.74
CA GLY A 17 -5.18 2.05 2.10
C GLY A 17 -3.79 2.69 2.12
N SER A 18 -3.42 3.29 3.26
CA SER A 18 -2.18 4.06 3.37
C SER A 18 -0.92 3.19 3.32
N ASN A 19 -0.27 3.22 2.16
CA ASN A 19 1.02 2.58 1.93
C ASN A 19 2.20 3.52 2.14
N TRP A 20 1.99 4.82 1.97
CA TRP A 20 3.01 5.85 2.14
C TRP A 20 2.74 6.65 3.41
N VAL A 21 3.80 6.81 4.20
CA VAL A 21 3.84 7.74 5.33
C VAL A 21 4.95 8.73 5.09
N ILE A 22 4.69 10.01 5.34
CA ILE A 22 5.72 11.03 5.33
C ILE A 22 6.15 11.26 6.78
N GLY A 23 7.42 10.97 7.06
CA GLY A 23 8.03 11.17 8.38
C GLY A 23 8.96 12.37 8.39
N ILE A 24 8.94 13.13 9.48
CA ILE A 24 9.91 14.21 9.71
C ILE A 24 11.11 13.63 10.45
N ASN A 25 12.31 13.84 9.90
CA ASN A 25 13.52 13.33 10.50
C ASN A 25 13.93 14.15 11.73
N LYS A 26 13.72 13.58 12.93
CA LYS A 26 14.05 14.22 14.21
C LYS A 26 15.54 14.52 14.44
N THR A 27 16.44 14.01 13.60
CA THR A 27 17.89 14.29 13.71
C THR A 27 18.30 15.60 13.03
N LYS A 28 17.37 16.27 12.34
CA LYS A 28 17.60 17.57 11.69
C LYS A 28 17.48 18.74 12.66
N SER A 29 17.91 19.92 12.21
CA SER A 29 17.80 21.14 13.01
C SER A 29 16.33 21.49 13.29
N LYS A 30 16.09 22.28 14.35
CA LYS A 30 14.74 22.73 14.69
C LYS A 30 14.07 23.51 13.57
N ASP A 31 14.84 24.36 12.88
CA ASP A 31 14.32 25.19 11.80
C ASP A 31 13.92 24.32 10.60
N GLU A 32 14.72 23.29 10.26
CA GLU A 32 14.37 22.32 9.22
C GLU A 32 13.13 21.50 9.57
N THR A 33 13.03 21.00 10.81
CA THR A 33 11.87 20.19 11.21
C THR A 33 10.60 21.03 11.28
N GLN A 34 10.70 22.28 11.74
CA GLN A 34 9.57 23.22 11.77
C GLN A 34 9.08 23.55 10.35
N ALA A 35 9.99 23.88 9.43
CA ALA A 35 9.63 24.13 8.03
C ALA A 35 8.97 22.90 7.37
N ALA A 36 9.42 21.68 7.70
CA ALA A 36 8.80 20.46 7.21
C ALA A 36 7.38 20.26 7.76
N VAL A 37 7.13 20.55 9.06
CA VAL A 37 5.78 20.54 9.64
C VAL A 37 4.89 21.55 8.94
N GLU A 38 5.36 22.78 8.77
CA GLU A 38 4.60 23.86 8.12
C GLU A 38 4.24 23.51 6.67
N PHE A 39 5.17 22.91 5.93
CA PHE A 39 4.92 22.44 4.57
C PHE A 39 3.84 21.35 4.52
N LEU A 40 3.92 20.34 5.41
CA LEU A 40 2.92 19.27 5.45
C LEU A 40 1.54 19.80 5.89
N ASN A 41 1.50 20.72 6.86
CA ASN A 41 0.26 21.40 7.23
C ASN A 41 -0.32 22.17 6.04
N PHE A 42 0.49 22.98 5.35
CA PHE A 42 0.05 23.66 4.13
C PHE A 42 -0.51 22.67 3.10
N LEU A 43 0.22 21.59 2.81
CA LEU A 43 -0.15 20.64 1.76
C LEU A 43 -1.46 19.90 2.06
N TYR A 44 -1.73 19.53 3.32
CA TYR A 44 -2.90 18.70 3.65
C TYR A 44 -4.08 19.47 4.26
N THR A 45 -3.89 20.67 4.79
CA THR A 45 -4.96 21.42 5.48
C THR A 45 -5.38 22.71 4.77
N SER A 46 -4.53 23.29 3.92
CA SER A 46 -4.90 24.49 3.16
C SER A 46 -5.71 24.13 1.90
N GLU A 47 -6.60 25.03 1.47
CA GLU A 47 -7.38 24.88 0.23
C GLU A 47 -6.48 24.62 -0.99
N LYS A 48 -5.39 25.40 -1.12
CA LYS A 48 -4.42 25.24 -2.22
C LYS A 48 -3.71 23.89 -2.16
N GLY A 49 -3.31 23.45 -0.96
CA GLY A 49 -2.66 22.16 -0.76
C GLY A 49 -3.57 20.99 -1.14
N LYS A 50 -4.83 21.04 -0.68
CA LYS A 50 -5.85 20.05 -1.03
C LYS A 50 -6.05 19.94 -2.53
N ALA A 51 -6.19 21.07 -3.24
CA ALA A 51 -6.31 21.09 -4.70
C ALA A 51 -5.08 20.49 -5.42
N ILE A 52 -3.86 20.75 -4.95
CA ILE A 52 -2.65 20.12 -5.50
C ILE A 52 -2.71 18.59 -5.32
N VAL A 53 -3.08 18.12 -4.12
CA VAL A 53 -3.13 16.68 -3.82
C VAL A 53 -4.24 15.97 -4.63
N SER A 54 -5.42 16.58 -4.74
CA SER A 54 -6.58 15.98 -5.41
C SER A 54 -6.53 16.10 -6.93
N ASP A 55 -6.11 17.24 -7.47
CA ASP A 55 -6.28 17.55 -8.90
C ASP A 55 -4.98 17.38 -9.68
N GLU A 56 -3.86 17.85 -9.13
CA GLU A 56 -2.56 17.73 -9.80
C GLU A 56 -1.94 16.36 -9.59
N PHE A 57 -1.87 15.88 -8.34
CA PHE A 57 -1.28 14.59 -8.03
C PHE A 57 -2.27 13.42 -8.20
N GLN A 58 -3.58 13.72 -8.23
CA GLN A 58 -4.65 12.74 -8.37
C GLN A 58 -4.59 11.62 -7.31
N LEU A 59 -4.06 11.95 -6.13
CA LEU A 59 -3.97 11.01 -5.02
C LEU A 59 -5.34 10.80 -4.39
N VAL A 60 -5.59 9.58 -3.95
CA VAL A 60 -6.77 9.26 -3.15
C VAL A 60 -6.65 9.99 -1.81
N PRO A 61 -7.63 10.82 -1.41
CA PRO A 61 -7.53 11.58 -0.18
C PRO A 61 -7.29 10.71 1.06
N PRO A 62 -6.40 11.12 1.99
CA PRO A 62 -6.09 10.34 3.19
C PRO A 62 -7.10 10.55 4.32
N THR A 63 -8.08 11.44 4.15
CA THR A 63 -9.08 11.81 5.15
C THR A 63 -10.50 11.49 4.67
N LYS A 64 -11.47 11.42 5.60
CA LYS A 64 -12.87 11.02 5.31
C LYS A 64 -13.81 12.19 5.01
N ASP A 65 -13.32 13.41 5.12
CA ASP A 65 -14.08 14.67 5.01
C ASP A 65 -14.08 15.25 3.59
N VAL A 66 -13.55 14.53 2.60
CA VAL A 66 -13.55 14.96 1.20
C VAL A 66 -14.83 14.49 0.52
N ASP A 67 -15.53 15.41 -0.15
CA ASP A 67 -16.67 15.05 -0.99
C ASP A 67 -16.18 14.24 -2.20
N ILE A 68 -16.84 13.11 -2.46
CA ILE A 68 -16.46 12.24 -3.56
C ILE A 68 -16.63 12.92 -4.94
N ASP A 69 -17.57 13.86 -5.04
CA ASP A 69 -17.83 14.60 -6.26
C ASP A 69 -16.70 15.59 -6.59
N ASP A 70 -15.91 16.01 -5.58
CA ASP A 70 -14.73 16.86 -5.76
C ASP A 70 -13.52 16.09 -6.32
N ILE A 71 -13.53 14.76 -6.28
CA ILE A 71 -12.43 13.94 -6.81
C ILE A 71 -12.59 13.85 -8.33
N SER A 72 -11.83 14.64 -9.08
CA SER A 72 -11.91 14.71 -10.54
C SER A 72 -11.54 13.40 -11.26
N ALA A 73 -10.57 12.64 -10.74
CA ALA A 73 -10.08 11.40 -11.33
C ALA A 73 -11.05 10.22 -11.10
N PRO A 74 -11.64 9.60 -12.15
CA PRO A 74 -12.65 8.55 -12.00
C PRO A 74 -12.16 7.32 -11.22
N VAL A 75 -10.90 6.91 -11.42
CA VAL A 75 -10.30 5.77 -10.70
C VAL A 75 -10.08 6.08 -9.23
N SER A 76 -9.58 7.28 -8.91
CA SER A 76 -9.39 7.72 -7.52
C SER A 76 -10.72 7.85 -6.80
N ARG A 77 -11.76 8.32 -7.50
CA ARG A 77 -13.14 8.40 -6.98
C ARG A 77 -13.70 7.03 -6.61
N GLN A 78 -13.60 6.06 -7.53
CA GLN A 78 -14.04 4.70 -7.28
C GLN A 78 -13.30 4.09 -6.06
N LEU A 79 -11.98 4.22 -6.03
CA LEU A 79 -11.17 3.65 -4.95
C LEU A 79 -11.49 4.31 -3.59
N TYR A 80 -11.73 5.63 -3.58
CA TYR A 80 -12.13 6.37 -2.39
C TYR A 80 -13.48 5.87 -1.85
N GLN A 81 -14.49 5.67 -2.71
CA GLN A 81 -15.77 5.08 -2.31
C GLN A 81 -15.60 3.66 -1.74
N GLU A 82 -14.80 2.82 -2.39
CA GLU A 82 -14.55 1.46 -1.93
C GLU A 82 -13.85 1.42 -0.55
N VAL A 83 -13.01 2.41 -0.25
CA VAL A 83 -12.41 2.58 1.09
C VAL A 83 -13.46 3.04 2.11
N LEU A 84 -14.32 4.00 1.76
CA LEU A 84 -15.38 4.48 2.65
C LEU A 84 -16.42 3.39 2.95
N ASP A 85 -16.70 2.53 1.96
CA ASP A 85 -17.65 1.41 2.05
C ASP A 85 -17.08 0.15 2.72
N ASP A 86 -15.80 0.14 3.11
CA ASP A 86 -15.08 -1.04 3.61
C ASP A 86 -15.08 -2.23 2.62
N LYS A 87 -15.13 -1.93 1.32
CA LYS A 87 -15.10 -2.91 0.22
C LYS A 87 -13.70 -3.10 -0.37
N ALA A 88 -12.81 -2.14 -0.17
CA ALA A 88 -11.42 -2.28 -0.59
C ALA A 88 -10.69 -3.33 0.26
N ALA A 89 -9.80 -4.10 -0.36
CA ALA A 89 -8.91 -4.99 0.37
C ALA A 89 -7.81 -4.18 1.08
N PRO A 90 -7.45 -4.52 2.33
CA PRO A 90 -6.34 -3.88 3.01
C PRO A 90 -5.02 -4.27 2.36
N MET A 91 -4.07 -3.35 2.40
CA MET A 91 -2.71 -3.59 1.92
C MET A 91 -1.94 -4.51 2.89
N THR A 92 -1.52 -5.70 2.42
CA THR A 92 -0.92 -6.76 3.26
C THR A 92 0.61 -6.77 3.29
N TYR A 93 1.31 -5.91 2.54
CA TYR A 93 2.79 -5.98 2.40
C TYR A 93 3.60 -5.69 3.66
N LYS A 94 2.98 -5.24 4.75
CA LYS A 94 3.64 -5.14 6.07
C LYS A 94 3.47 -6.39 6.94
N GLN A 95 2.74 -7.40 6.48
CA GLN A 95 2.49 -8.64 7.22
C GLN A 95 3.42 -9.78 6.80
N GLU A 96 4.12 -9.63 5.68
CA GLU A 96 5.13 -10.57 5.21
C GLU A 96 6.49 -10.33 5.88
N PRO A 97 7.29 -11.37 6.10
CA PRO A 97 8.65 -11.19 6.58
C PRO A 97 9.45 -10.37 5.56
N TYR A 98 10.32 -9.49 6.08
CA TYR A 98 11.16 -8.61 5.27
C TYR A 98 11.86 -9.34 4.13
N GLY A 99 11.68 -8.85 2.91
CA GLY A 99 12.29 -9.39 1.69
C GLY A 99 11.55 -10.56 1.05
N PHE A 100 10.49 -11.10 1.65
CA PHE A 100 9.78 -12.29 1.16
C PHE A 100 9.27 -12.13 -0.28
N LEU A 101 8.59 -11.02 -0.58
CA LEU A 101 8.07 -10.74 -1.91
C LEU A 101 9.16 -10.82 -2.97
N ARG A 102 10.31 -10.19 -2.70
CA ARG A 102 11.43 -10.09 -3.66
C ARG A 102 12.24 -11.39 -3.74
N ALA A 103 12.49 -12.04 -2.61
CA ALA A 103 13.40 -13.18 -2.53
C ALA A 103 12.72 -14.52 -2.85
N SER A 104 11.42 -14.65 -2.59
CA SER A 104 10.69 -15.91 -2.74
C SER A 104 9.46 -15.79 -3.63
N LEU A 105 8.46 -14.98 -3.25
CA LEU A 105 7.15 -15.02 -3.90
C LEU A 105 7.23 -14.62 -5.38
N ALA A 106 7.78 -13.45 -5.69
CA ALA A 106 7.86 -12.95 -7.06
C ALA A 106 8.63 -13.87 -8.03
N PRO A 107 9.86 -14.33 -7.74
CA PRO A 107 10.58 -15.19 -8.67
C PRO A 107 9.95 -16.59 -8.81
N ASN A 108 9.39 -17.17 -7.74
CA ASN A 108 8.68 -18.46 -7.86
C ASN A 108 7.36 -18.30 -8.62
N PHE A 109 6.63 -17.20 -8.43
CA PHE A 109 5.40 -16.93 -9.18
C PHE A 109 5.67 -16.75 -10.68
N GLN A 110 6.75 -16.05 -11.05
CA GLN A 110 7.18 -15.95 -12.45
C GLN A 110 7.47 -17.32 -13.07
N LYS A 111 8.13 -18.23 -12.33
CA LYS A 111 8.37 -19.60 -12.78
C LYS A 111 7.06 -20.39 -12.96
N TYR A 112 6.11 -20.22 -12.05
CA TYR A 112 4.77 -20.83 -12.18
C TYR A 112 4.05 -20.35 -13.44
N LEU A 113 4.02 -19.04 -13.70
CA LEU A 113 3.43 -18.47 -14.92
C LEU A 113 4.13 -18.96 -16.20
N ALA A 114 5.43 -19.23 -16.13
CA ALA A 114 6.21 -19.80 -17.23
C ALA A 114 6.06 -21.33 -17.38
N GLY A 115 5.21 -21.98 -16.56
CA GLY A 115 5.03 -23.43 -16.57
C GLY A 115 6.23 -24.23 -16.05
N GLN A 116 7.19 -23.56 -15.40
CA GLN A 116 8.40 -24.16 -14.83
C GLN A 116 8.20 -24.68 -13.41
N LEU A 117 7.07 -24.34 -12.78
CA LEU A 117 6.62 -24.87 -11.50
C LEU A 117 5.14 -25.22 -11.58
N SER A 118 4.73 -26.30 -10.92
CA SER A 118 3.32 -26.53 -10.65
C SER A 118 2.79 -25.57 -9.56
N TRP A 119 1.46 -25.46 -9.44
CA TRP A 119 0.84 -24.73 -8.33
C TRP A 119 1.23 -25.31 -6.97
N GLU A 120 1.29 -26.63 -6.86
CA GLU A 120 1.71 -27.33 -5.64
C GLU A 120 3.16 -27.00 -5.28
N GLU A 121 4.06 -26.95 -6.27
CA GLU A 121 5.46 -26.58 -6.04
C GLU A 121 5.62 -25.12 -5.66
N LEU A 122 4.89 -24.21 -6.30
CA LEU A 122 4.86 -22.79 -5.95
C LEU A 122 4.45 -22.63 -4.48
N THR A 123 3.28 -23.14 -4.12
CA THR A 123 2.71 -22.98 -2.77
C THR A 123 3.60 -23.62 -1.71
N LYS A 124 4.14 -24.82 -1.96
CA LYS A 124 5.08 -25.49 -1.06
C LYS A 124 6.34 -24.67 -0.83
N ARG A 125 6.98 -24.18 -1.89
CA ARG A 125 8.24 -23.41 -1.80
C ARG A 125 8.02 -22.09 -1.06
N THR A 126 7.04 -21.29 -1.49
CA THR A 126 6.79 -19.98 -0.88
C THR A 126 6.31 -20.08 0.56
N SER A 127 5.53 -21.11 0.92
CA SER A 127 5.12 -21.34 2.32
C SER A 127 6.28 -21.71 3.22
N ALA A 128 7.22 -22.52 2.73
CA ALA A 128 8.43 -22.89 3.48
C ALA A 128 9.32 -21.66 3.72
N ASP A 129 9.59 -20.89 2.66
CA ASP A 129 10.40 -19.67 2.73
C ASP A 129 9.76 -18.64 3.69
N PHE A 130 8.44 -18.44 3.60
CA PHE A 130 7.72 -17.54 4.49
C PHE A 130 7.89 -17.93 5.97
N LYS A 131 7.72 -19.22 6.30
CA LYS A 131 7.90 -19.72 7.67
C LYS A 131 9.33 -19.51 8.16
N GLN A 132 10.32 -19.80 7.33
CA GLN A 132 11.73 -19.63 7.68
C GLN A 132 12.08 -18.16 7.90
N MET A 133 11.69 -17.28 6.99
CA MET A 133 12.03 -15.85 7.06
C MET A 133 11.38 -15.14 8.25
N ARG A 134 10.22 -15.61 8.72
CA ARG A 134 9.62 -15.10 9.97
C ARG A 134 10.40 -15.45 11.23
N GLN A 135 11.08 -16.60 11.26
CA GLN A 135 11.86 -17.02 12.42
C GLN A 135 13.14 -16.19 12.59
N VAL A 136 13.73 -15.73 11.48
CA VAL A 136 14.96 -14.92 11.47
C VAL A 136 14.73 -13.48 11.94
N GLN A 137 13.47 -13.06 12.08
CA GLN A 137 13.08 -11.66 12.39
C GLN A 137 12.58 -11.44 13.82
N THR A 138 12.83 -12.39 14.74
CA THR A 138 12.66 -12.12 16.17
C THR A 138 13.73 -11.12 16.60
N VAL A 139 13.30 -9.89 16.84
CA VAL A 139 14.13 -8.82 17.39
C VAL A 139 14.23 -9.06 18.89
N ASP A 140 15.45 -9.08 19.43
CA ASP A 140 15.70 -8.90 20.88
C ASP A 140 15.18 -7.54 21.37
#